data_AF-A0A6L5K4W0-F1
#
_entry.id   AF-A0A6L5K4W0-F1
#
_cell.length_a   1.000
_cell.length_b   1.000
_cell.length_c   1.000
_cell.angle_alpha   90.00
_cell.angle_beta   90.00
_cell.angle_gamma   90.00
#
_symmetry.space_group_name_H-M   'P 1'
#
loop_
_entity.id
_entity.type
_entity.pdbx_description
1 polymer ?
#
loop_
_entity_poly.entity_id
_entity_poly.type
_entity_poly.pdbx_seq_one_letter_code
_entity_poly.pdbx_strand_id
1 'polypeptide(L)' 'VVKAPSRKEAIQKMLTALEGTIIVGIKTNIPLHLNILSNSDFIKGNYDIQFVEKFLKKKTTEKEKT' A
#
# COMPACT_ATOMS: atom_id res chain seq x y z
N VAL A 1 -6.29 -8.47 -9.82
CA VAL A 1 -6.13 -9.65 -8.93
C VAL A 1 -4.77 -10.27 -9.22
N VAL A 2 -3.98 -10.63 -8.20
CA VAL A 2 -2.63 -11.21 -8.33
C VAL A 2 -2.58 -12.55 -7.60
N LYS A 3 -1.83 -13.52 -8.13
CA LYS A 3 -1.59 -14.83 -7.51
C LYS A 3 -0.10 -15.16 -7.48
N ALA A 4 0.36 -15.69 -6.35
CA ALA A 4 1.70 -16.25 -6.20
C ALA A 4 1.71 -17.37 -5.13
N PRO A 5 2.70 -18.28 -5.16
CA PRO A 5 2.88 -19.31 -4.13
C PRO A 5 3.08 -18.77 -2.70
N SER A 6 3.74 -17.62 -2.55
CA SER A 6 3.99 -17.01 -1.24
C SER A 6 3.35 -15.62 -1.10
N ARG A 7 2.98 -15.24 0.14
CA ARG A 7 2.48 -13.88 0.45
C ARG A 7 3.47 -12.81 0.00
N LYS A 8 4.75 -13.04 0.25
CA LYS A 8 5.83 -12.11 -0.12
C LYS A 8 5.87 -11.89 -1.62
N GLU A 9 5.85 -12.96 -2.42
CA GLU A 9 5.82 -12.85 -3.89
C GLU A 9 4.54 -12.20 -4.39
N ALA A 10 3.39 -12.47 -3.78
CA ALA A 10 2.12 -11.86 -4.17
C ALA A 10 2.15 -10.33 -3.95
N ILE A 11 2.71 -9.89 -2.82
CA ILE A 11 2.90 -8.46 -2.52
C ILE A 11 3.85 -7.82 -3.56
N GLN A 12 4.99 -8.46 -3.84
CA GLN A 12 5.95 -7.95 -4.83
C GLN A 12 5.34 -7.85 -6.23
N LYS A 13 4.63 -8.89 -6.70
CA LYS A 13 3.93 -8.86 -7.98
C LYS A 13 2.85 -7.77 -8.02
N MET A 14 2.15 -7.53 -6.91
CA MET A 14 1.15 -6.46 -6.83
C MET A 14 1.80 -5.07 -6.90
N LEU A 15 2.95 -4.87 -6.24
CA LEU A 15 3.71 -3.62 -6.32
C LEU A 15 4.09 -3.32 -7.78
N THR A 16 4.74 -4.26 -8.46
CA THR A 16 5.12 -4.10 -9.88
C THR A 16 3.90 -3.85 -10.78
N ALA A 17 2.79 -4.55 -10.55
CA ALA A 17 1.58 -4.36 -11.33
C ALA A 17 0.99 -2.95 -11.14
N LEU A 18 0.97 -2.44 -9.91
CA LEU A 18 0.47 -1.10 -9.59
C LEU A 18 1.40 0.01 -10.10
N GLU A 19 2.71 -0.19 -10.04
CA GLU A 19 3.71 0.74 -10.60
C GLU A 19 3.62 0.82 -12.12
N GLY A 20 3.36 -0.30 -12.80
CA GLY A 20 3.12 -0.33 -14.25
C GLY A 20 1.73 0.12 -14.69
N THR A 21 0.81 0.40 -13.76
CA THR A 21 -0.55 0.83 -14.10
C THR A 21 -0.60 2.33 -14.38
N ILE A 22 -0.70 2.69 -15.66
CA ILE A 22 -0.79 4.08 -16.11
C ILE A 22 -2.26 4.47 -16.30
N ILE A 23 -2.73 5.44 -15.49
CA ILE A 23 -4.06 6.03 -15.61
C ILE A 23 -3.88 7.54 -15.78
N VAL A 24 -4.44 8.09 -16.86
CA VAL A 24 -4.31 9.50 -17.24
C VAL A 24 -5.64 10.22 -17.03
N GLY A 25 -5.59 11.49 -16.61
CA GLY A 25 -6.76 12.37 -16.55
C GLY A 25 -7.57 12.31 -15.25
N ILE A 26 -7.29 11.36 -14.35
CA ILE A 26 -7.92 11.29 -13.02
C ILE A 26 -6.92 10.92 -11.93
N LYS A 27 -7.11 11.46 -10.74
CA LYS A 27 -6.36 11.06 -9.55
C LYS A 27 -6.86 9.69 -9.07
N THR A 28 -5.94 8.78 -8.81
CA THR A 28 -6.25 7.43 -8.33
C THR A 28 -5.72 7.19 -6.92
N ASN A 29 -6.18 6.11 -6.30
CA ASN A 29 -5.68 5.63 -5.01
C ASN A 29 -4.46 4.70 -5.14
N ILE A 30 -3.87 4.57 -6.34
CA ILE A 30 -2.66 3.76 -6.57
C ILE A 30 -1.54 4.12 -5.57
N PRO A 31 -1.21 5.42 -5.34
CA PRO A 31 -0.19 5.77 -4.37
C PRO A 31 -0.53 5.32 -2.95
N LEU A 32 -1.81 5.29 -2.56
CA LEU A 32 -2.22 4.81 -1.24
C LEU A 32 -1.93 3.31 -1.11
N HIS A 33 -2.33 2.52 -2.12
CA HIS A 33 -2.12 1.07 -2.12
C HIS A 33 -0.64 0.70 -2.12
N LEU A 34 0.19 1.38 -2.93
CA LEU A 34 1.65 1.17 -2.93
C LEU A 34 2.25 1.39 -1.54
N ASN A 35 1.84 2.46 -0.85
CA ASN A 35 2.33 2.76 0.49
C ASN A 35 1.89 1.73 1.55
N ILE A 36 0.67 1.19 1.43
CA ILE A 36 0.18 0.13 2.32
C ILE A 36 0.95 -1.17 2.08
N LEU A 37 1.15 -1.56 0.81
CA LEU A 37 1.85 -2.80 0.45
C LEU A 37 3.33 -2.78 0.85
N SER A 38 3.95 -1.58 0.88
CA SER A 38 5.33 -1.36 1.34
C SER A 38 5.46 -1.16 2.86
N ASN A 39 4.35 -1.11 3.60
CA ASN A 39 4.39 -0.94 5.05
C ASN A 39 4.86 -2.22 5.76
N SER A 40 5.75 -2.08 6.75
CA SER A 40 6.33 -3.21 7.48
C SER A 40 5.30 -4.04 8.26
N ASP A 41 4.29 -3.40 8.84
CA ASP A 41 3.24 -4.08 9.62
C ASP A 41 2.33 -4.88 8.69
N PHE A 42 2.02 -4.32 7.51
CA PHE A 42 1.30 -5.03 6.46
C PHE A 42 2.09 -6.25 5.92
N ILE A 43 3.38 -6.09 5.64
CA ILE A 43 4.24 -7.18 5.16
C ILE A 43 4.32 -8.31 6.20
N LYS A 44 4.51 -7.97 7.48
CA LYS A 44 4.56 -8.92 8.60
C LYS A 44 3.21 -9.57 8.94
N GLY A 45 2.10 -9.03 8.44
CA GLY A 45 0.76 -9.52 8.77
C GLY A 45 0.26 -9.04 10.13
N ASN A 46 0.88 -8.02 10.72
CA ASN A 46 0.53 -7.49 12.04
C ASN A 46 -0.43 -6.31 11.91
N TYR A 47 -1.69 -6.56 11.59
CA TYR A 47 -2.71 -5.52 11.42
C TYR A 47 -4.11 -6.00 11.81
N ASP A 48 -4.97 -5.03 12.12
CA ASP A 48 -6.36 -5.23 12.51
C ASP A 48 -7.31 -4.48 11.54
N ILE A 49 -8.61 -4.53 11.82
CA ILE A 49 -9.63 -3.84 11.03
C ILE A 49 -9.48 -2.30 11.01
N GLN A 50 -8.76 -1.72 11.98
CA GLN A 50 -8.52 -0.27 12.09
C GLN A 50 -7.17 0.16 11.48
N PHE A 51 -6.41 -0.76 10.89
CA PHE A 51 -5.07 -0.50 10.36
C PHE A 51 -5.04 0.67 9.38
N VAL A 52 -5.99 0.74 8.44
CA VAL A 52 -6.01 1.79 7.41
C VAL A 52 -6.22 3.17 8.04
N GLU A 53 -7.11 3.29 9.03
CA GLU A 53 -7.33 4.54 9.75
C GLU A 53 -6.09 5.00 10.50
N LYS A 54 -5.43 4.07 11.22
CA LYS A 54 -4.19 4.34 11.95
C LYS A 54 -3.07 4.74 11.00
N PHE A 55 -2.95 4.05 9.87
CA PHE A 55 -1.97 4.31 8.82
C PHE A 55 -2.15 5.71 8.21
N LEU A 56 -3.38 6.09 7.88
CA LEU A 56 -3.70 7.41 7.33
C LEU A 56 -3.41 8.52 8.34
N LYS A 57 -3.79 8.34 9.61
CA LYS A 57 -3.48 9.31 10.69
C LYS A 57 -1.97 9.56 10.81
N LYS A 58 -1.17 8.49 10.84
CA LYS A 58 0.31 8.58 10.91
C LYS A 58 0.90 9.34 9.73
N LYS A 59 0.42 9.06 8.51
CA LYS A 59 0.89 9.73 7.29
C LYS A 59 0.56 11.22 7.25
N THR A 60 -0.57 11.63 7.85
CA THR A 60 -0.92 13.06 8.00
C THR A 60 -0.01 13.75 9.01
N THR A 61 0.30 13.09 10.14
CA THR A 61 1.20 13.66 11.16
C THR A 61 2.65 13.81 10.70
N GLU A 62 3.10 12.98 9.75
CA GLU A 62 4.43 13.10 9.12
C GLU A 62 4.50 14.25 8.11
N LYS A 63 3.38 14.58 7.44
CA LYS A 63 3.32 15.69 6.48
C LYS A 63 3.27 17.07 7.12
N GLU A 64 2.79 17.19 8.35
CA GLU A 64 2.68 18.47 9.07
C GLU A 64 3.97 18.87 9.80
N LYS A 65 4.95 17.96 9.90
CA LYS A 65 6.26 18.20 10.53
C LYS A 65 7.35 18.65 9.56
N THR A 66 7.00 18.95 8.31
CA THR A 66 7.91 19.43 7.25
C THR A 66 7.35 20.73 6.68
#